data_AF-A0A6L3X559-F1
#
_entry.id   AF-A0A6L3X559-F1
#
_cell.length_a   1.000
_cell.length_b   1.000
_cell.length_c   1.000
_cell.angle_alpha   90.00
_cell.angle_beta   90.00
_cell.angle_gamma   90.00
#
_symmetry.space_group_name_H-M   'P 1'
#
loop_
_entity.id
_entity.type
_entity.pdbx_description
1 polymer ?
#
loop_
_entity_poly.entity_id
_entity_poly.type
_entity_poly.pdbx_seq_one_letter_code
_entity_poly.pdbx_strand_id
1 'polypeptide(L)'
;ATGTLPRSGGLTATLNATYAPGKLTVTAQRDAGWQAPSLFIDGMDDVDFGKPALTVRGDSLVATAPVTDNCCRLYASDAADAGV
;
A
#
# COMPACT_ATOMS: atom_id res chain seq x y z
N ALA A 1 21.01 -10.56 -16.66
CA ALA A 1 20.09 -9.84 -17.56
C ALA A 1 20.02 -8.40 -17.09
N THR A 2 20.12 -7.43 -18.01
CA THR A 2 20.13 -6.00 -17.69
C THR A 2 18.79 -5.41 -18.12
N GLY A 3 17.99 -4.92 -17.17
CA GLY A 3 16.71 -4.27 -17.45
C GLY A 3 16.92 -2.81 -17.85
N THR A 4 16.35 -2.38 -18.97
CA THR A 4 16.32 -0.98 -19.38
C THR A 4 15.58 -0.15 -18.33
N LEU A 5 16.27 0.82 -17.72
CA LEU A 5 15.63 1.83 -16.88
C LEU A 5 14.52 2.52 -17.69
N PRO A 6 13.27 2.58 -17.20
CA PRO A 6 12.19 3.26 -17.89
C PRO A 6 12.58 4.71 -18.18
N ARG A 7 12.09 5.28 -19.29
CA ARG A 7 12.27 6.70 -19.62
C ARG A 7 11.93 7.55 -18.40
N SER A 8 12.59 8.70 -18.20
CA SER A 8 12.36 9.58 -17.05
C SER A 8 10.89 9.94 -16.78
N GLY A 9 10.03 10.00 -17.81
CA GLY A 9 8.56 10.17 -17.67
C GLY A 9 7.77 8.91 -17.28
N GLY A 10 8.45 7.79 -17.06
CA GLY A 10 7.93 6.57 -16.44
C GLY A 10 8.05 6.59 -14.92
N LEU A 11 8.89 7.48 -14.37
CA LEU A 11 8.93 7.73 -12.94
C LEU A 11 7.76 8.63 -12.54
N THR A 12 7.13 8.29 -11.43
CA THR A 12 6.17 9.16 -10.77
C THR A 12 6.88 10.46 -10.39
N ALA A 13 6.38 11.61 -10.85
CA ALA A 13 6.95 12.94 -10.56
C ALA A 13 6.92 13.23 -9.05
N THR A 14 5.84 12.81 -8.39
CA THR A 14 5.69 12.92 -6.93
C THR A 14 4.98 11.69 -6.38
N LEU A 15 5.52 11.08 -5.33
CA LEU A 15 4.90 9.98 -4.60
C LEU A 15 4.87 10.32 -3.11
N ASN A 16 3.69 10.32 -2.50
CA ASN A 16 3.52 10.50 -1.07
C ASN A 16 2.72 9.33 -0.49
N ALA A 17 3.04 8.93 0.73
CA ALA A 17 2.28 7.97 1.50
C ALA A 17 1.98 8.57 2.87
N THR A 18 0.73 8.48 3.29
CA THR A 18 0.28 8.89 4.62
C THR A 18 -0.43 7.75 5.30
N TYR A 19 -0.12 7.58 6.59
CA TYR A 19 -0.77 6.62 7.45
C TYR A 19 -1.70 7.36 8.41
N ALA A 20 -2.90 6.84 8.55
CA ALA A 20 -3.84 7.16 9.61
C ALA A 20 -4.39 5.84 10.17
N PRO A 21 -4.93 5.81 11.41
CA PRO A 21 -5.46 4.59 11.99
C PRO A 21 -6.38 3.83 11.00
N GLY A 22 -6.01 2.58 10.71
CA GLY A 22 -6.77 1.71 9.83
C GLY A 22 -6.62 1.96 8.32
N LYS A 23 -5.80 2.93 7.88
CA LYS A 23 -5.72 3.32 6.47
C LYS A 23 -4.38 3.87 6.04
N LEU A 24 -3.81 3.27 5.00
CA LEU A 24 -2.75 3.82 4.18
C LEU A 24 -3.37 4.57 3.00
N THR A 25 -2.92 5.80 2.76
CA THR A 25 -3.27 6.58 1.56
C THR A 25 -1.99 6.90 0.80
N VAL A 26 -1.93 6.53 -0.47
CA VAL A 26 -0.83 6.86 -1.38
C VAL A 26 -1.36 7.83 -2.43
N THR A 27 -0.65 8.95 -2.62
CA THR A 27 -0.92 9.89 -3.71
C THR A 27 0.28 9.94 -4.64
N ALA A 28 -0.01 9.88 -5.94
CA ALA A 28 1.01 9.83 -6.96
C ALA A 28 0.65 10.75 -8.12
N GLN A 29 1.65 11.46 -8.64
CA GLN A 29 1.52 12.32 -9.82
C GLN A 29 2.43 11.84 -10.95
N ARG A 30 1.88 11.79 -12.16
CA ARG A 30 2.62 11.41 -13.36
C ARG A 30 2.15 12.24 -14.53
N ASP A 31 2.99 13.17 -14.98
CA ASP A 31 2.69 14.12 -16.06
C ASP A 31 2.22 13.46 -17.37
N ALA A 32 2.70 12.23 -17.64
CA ALA A 32 2.29 11.45 -18.80
C ALA A 32 0.91 10.76 -18.67
N GLY A 33 0.22 10.95 -17.54
CA GLY A 33 -1.04 10.29 -17.20
C GLY A 33 -0.89 8.85 -16.69
N TRP A 34 -1.97 8.31 -16.15
CA TRP A 34 -2.07 6.90 -15.75
C TRP A 34 -2.92 6.11 -16.74
N GLN A 35 -2.55 4.86 -17.01
CA GLN A 35 -3.34 3.95 -17.87
C GLN A 35 -3.76 2.69 -17.10
N ALA A 36 -2.79 1.93 -16.58
CA ALA A 36 -3.05 0.71 -15.82
C ALA A 36 -2.14 0.66 -14.58
N PRO A 37 -2.37 1.52 -13.57
CA PRO A 37 -1.54 1.53 -12.37
C PRO A 37 -1.74 0.26 -11.54
N SER A 38 -0.71 -0.09 -10.77
CA SER A 38 -0.77 -1.10 -9.73
C SER A 38 0.07 -0.61 -8.55
N LEU A 39 -0.36 -0.94 -7.33
CA LEU A 39 0.36 -0.63 -6.11
C LEU A 39 0.78 -1.94 -5.44
N PHE A 40 2.07 -2.08 -5.21
CA PHE A 40 2.67 -3.16 -4.44
C PHE A 40 3.22 -2.53 -3.16
N ILE A 41 2.94 -3.18 -2.03
CA ILE A 41 3.37 -2.74 -0.70
C ILE A 41 4.17 -3.91 -0.15
N ASP A 42 5.42 -3.64 0.21
CA ASP A 42 6.20 -4.60 0.98
C ASP A 42 5.61 -4.67 2.39
N GLY A 43 5.40 -5.90 2.87
CA GLY A 43 4.88 -6.11 4.21
C GLY A 43 5.78 -5.48 5.28
N MET A 44 5.17 -5.11 6.40
CA MET A 44 5.88 -4.69 7.61
C MET A 44 5.49 -5.66 8.73
N ASP A 45 6.39 -5.88 9.68
CA ASP A 45 6.10 -6.71 10.84
C ASP A 45 4.89 -6.15 11.61
N ASP A 46 4.04 -7.05 12.10
CA ASP A 46 2.82 -6.73 12.87
C ASP A 46 1.80 -5.84 12.16
N VAL A 47 1.91 -5.63 10.84
CA VAL A 47 0.98 -4.82 10.04
C VAL A 47 0.50 -5.61 8.83
N ASP A 48 -0.81 -5.79 8.75
CA ASP A 48 -1.47 -6.37 7.58
C ASP A 48 -2.06 -5.24 6.71
N PHE A 49 -1.62 -5.19 5.45
CA PHE A 49 -2.20 -4.30 4.45
C PHE A 49 -3.24 -5.04 3.62
N GLY A 50 -4.47 -4.54 3.60
CA GLY A 50 -5.52 -5.04 2.73
C GLY A 50 -5.31 -4.65 1.26
N LYS A 51 -6.14 -5.22 0.38
CA LYS A 51 -6.10 -4.91 -1.06
C LYS A 51 -6.30 -3.40 -1.31
N PRO A 52 -5.40 -2.73 -2.04
CA PRO A 52 -5.57 -1.32 -2.38
C PRO A 52 -6.72 -1.08 -3.36
N ALA A 53 -7.51 -0.04 -3.10
CA ALA A 53 -8.43 0.55 -4.06
C ALA A 53 -7.75 1.73 -4.76
N LEU A 54 -7.81 1.80 -6.09
CA LEU A 54 -7.14 2.81 -6.89
C LEU A 54 -8.15 3.72 -7.59
N THR A 55 -7.91 5.03 -7.56
CA THR A 55 -8.68 6.04 -8.30
C THR A 55 -7.72 6.88 -9.14
N VAL A 56 -7.93 6.88 -10.45
CA VAL A 56 -7.17 7.69 -11.42
C VAL A 56 -7.98 8.89 -11.86
N ARG A 57 -7.34 10.06 -11.90
CA ARG A 57 -7.87 11.30 -12.49
C ARG A 57 -6.76 11.98 -13.31
N GLY A 58 -6.67 11.65 -14.60
CA GLY A 58 -5.66 12.20 -15.49
C GLY A 58 -4.24 11.79 -15.07
N ASP A 59 -3.46 12.78 -14.62
CA ASP A 59 -2.11 12.63 -14.09
C ASP A 59 -2.07 12.16 -12.62
N SER A 60 -3.20 12.27 -11.91
CA SER A 60 -3.29 11.96 -10.49
C SER A 60 -3.76 10.52 -10.24
N LEU A 61 -3.11 9.87 -9.29
CA LEU A 61 -3.54 8.60 -8.70
C LEU A 61 -3.68 8.78 -7.19
N VAL A 62 -4.80 8.29 -6.65
CA VAL A 62 -4.99 8.06 -5.21
C VAL A 62 -5.23 6.58 -5.01
N ALA A 63 -4.44 5.96 -4.15
CA ALA A 63 -4.64 4.58 -3.72
C ALA A 63 -4.86 4.54 -2.21
N THR A 64 -5.84 3.76 -1.76
CA THR A 64 -6.10 3.54 -0.33
C THR A 64 -6.09 2.06 -0.02
N ALA A 65 -5.36 1.66 1.01
CA ALA A 65 -5.35 0.30 1.54
C ALA A 65 -5.83 0.30 3.00
N PRO A 66 -6.73 -0.61 3.40
CA PRO A 66 -7.00 -0.84 4.81
C PRO A 66 -5.73 -1.34 5.50
N VAL A 67 -5.57 -0.98 6.77
CA VAL A 67 -4.45 -1.44 7.60
C VAL A 67 -4.99 -2.03 8.87
N THR A 68 -4.47 -3.19 9.26
CA THR A 68 -4.78 -3.81 10.55
C THR A 68 -3.49 -4.15 11.28
N ASP A 69 -3.42 -3.79 12.55
CA ASP A 69 -2.32 -4.20 13.41
C ASP A 69 -2.53 -5.68 13.77
N ASN A 70 -1.60 -6.55 13.39
CA ASN A 70 -1.71 -8.00 13.63
C ASN A 70 -1.18 -8.40 15.03
N CYS A 71 -0.86 -7.43 15.89
CA CYS A 71 -0.25 -7.69 17.19
C CYS A 71 -1.12 -8.53 18.16
N CYS A 72 -2.45 -8.61 17.95
CA CYS A 72 -3.36 -9.35 18.83
C CYS A 72 -3.72 -10.77 18.36
N ARG A 73 -3.26 -11.25 17.20
CA ARG A 73 -3.67 -12.57 16.70
C ARG A 73 -2.99 -13.73 17.43
N LEU A 74 -1.82 -13.52 18.02
CA LEU A 74 -1.07 -14.56 18.76
C LEU A 74 -1.44 -14.61 20.26
N TYR A 75 -1.93 -13.53 20.85
CA TYR A 75 -2.39 -13.54 22.26
C TYR A 75 -3.79 -14.12 22.43
N ALA A 76 -4.64 -14.08 21.40
CA ALA A 76 -5.97 -14.67 21.45
C ALA A 76 -5.94 -16.21 21.49
N SER A 77 -4.92 -16.83 20.88
CA SER A 77 -4.73 -18.29 20.92
C SER A 77 -4.20 -18.79 22.27
N ASP A 78 -3.31 -18.06 22.94
CA ASP A 78 -2.78 -18.46 24.25
C ASP A 78 -3.79 -18.26 25.38
N ALA A 79 -4.63 -17.21 25.31
CA ALA A 79 -5.69 -16.99 26.30
C ALA A 79 -6.82 -18.04 26.23
N ALA A 80 -7.00 -18.69 25.07
CA ALA A 80 -8.03 -19.72 24.88
C ALA A 80 -7.61 -21.11 25.39
N ASP A 81 -6.30 -21.36 25.54
CA ASP A 81 -5.77 -22.68 25.99
C ASP A 81 -5.44 -22.71 27.49
N ALA A 82 -5.40 -21.56 28.17
CA ALA A 82 -5.19 -21.45 29.62
C ALA A 82 -6.45 -21.76 30.46
N GLY A 83 -7.48 -22.35 29.85
CA GLY A 83 -8.80 -22.61 30.45
C GLY A 83 -9.14 -24.08 30.68
N VAL A 84 -8.19 -24.91 31.12
CA VAL A 84 -8.43 -26.29 31.60
C VAL A 84 -7.95 -26.45 33.04
#